data_AF-A0A7S2MQM3-F1
#
_entry.id   AF-A0A7S2MQM3-F1
#
_cell.length_a   1.000
_cell.length_b   1.000
_cell.length_c   1.000
_cell.angle_alpha   90.00
_cell.angle_beta   90.00
_cell.angle_gamma   90.00
#
_symmetry.space_group_name_H-M   'P 1'
#
loop_
_entity.id
_entity.type
_entity.pdbx_description
1 polymer ?
#
loop_
_entity_poly.entity_id
_entity_poly.type
_entity_poly.pdbx_seq_one_letter_code
_entity_poly.pdbx_strand_id
1 'polypeptide(L)'
;CVEEARAEADVLRELARCDPGGRSRCVRLLDEFSQHDTHHCLVLELLDVSLSDFAKGCGGHGLLVQDVCCIARQLLECVGFIHALGLVHTDLKCRNVMLRQGNAVPAPLPRAGPAAQTRRLLHCE
;
A
#
# COMPACT_ATOMS: atom_id res chain seq x y z
N CYS A 1 -18.67 -10.52 -5.79
CA CYS A 1 -19.37 -11.74 -5.33
C CYS A 1 -19.05 -11.99 -3.85
N VAL A 2 -19.99 -12.50 -3.05
CA VAL A 2 -19.71 -12.87 -1.64
C VAL A 2 -18.57 -13.89 -1.55
N GLU A 3 -18.46 -14.77 -2.54
CA GLU A 3 -17.37 -15.75 -2.63
C GLU A 3 -15.99 -15.13 -2.82
N GLU A 4 -15.87 -14.09 -3.67
CA GLU A 4 -14.61 -13.37 -3.87
C GLU A 4 -14.16 -12.67 -2.58
N ALA A 5 -15.10 -12.04 -1.88
CA ALA A 5 -14.80 -11.35 -0.63
C ALA A 5 -14.36 -12.32 0.48
N ARG A 6 -14.97 -13.51 0.54
CA ARG A 6 -14.54 -14.59 1.45
C ARG A 6 -13.15 -15.11 1.09
N ALA A 7 -12.88 -15.36 -0.19
CA ALA A 7 -11.57 -15.79 -0.65
C ALA A 7 -10.49 -14.74 -0.33
N GLU A 8 -10.80 -13.45 -0.51
CA GLU A 8 -9.91 -12.35 -0.12
C GLU A 8 -9.66 -12.35 1.38
N ALA A 9 -10.69 -12.52 2.21
CA ALA A 9 -10.54 -12.57 3.65
C ALA A 9 -9.68 -13.75 4.12
N ASP A 10 -9.83 -14.92 3.49
CA ASP A 10 -9.02 -16.10 3.78
C ASP A 10 -7.54 -15.86 3.45
N VAL A 11 -7.26 -15.22 2.31
CA VAL A 11 -5.90 -14.80 1.96
C VAL A 11 -5.37 -13.81 2.99
N LEU A 12 -6.12 -12.77 3.36
CA LEU A 12 -5.69 -11.75 4.31
C LEU A 12 -5.42 -12.33 5.71
N ARG A 13 -6.21 -13.31 6.15
CA ARG A 13 -5.97 -14.06 7.40
C ARG A 13 -4.66 -14.85 7.34
N GLU A 14 -4.39 -15.51 6.24
CA GLU A 14 -3.15 -16.26 6.04
C GLU A 14 -1.94 -15.34 6.07
N LEU A 15 -2.03 -14.19 5.41
CA LEU A 15 -0.99 -13.16 5.46
C LEU A 15 -0.74 -12.68 6.90
N ALA A 16 -1.80 -12.38 7.65
CA ALA A 16 -1.69 -11.94 9.04
C ALA A 16 -1.10 -13.01 9.97
N ARG A 17 -1.40 -14.30 9.72
CA ARG A 17 -0.83 -15.43 10.45
C ARG A 17 0.67 -15.59 10.20
N CYS A 18 1.10 -15.39 8.95
CA CYS A 18 2.49 -15.54 8.53
C CYS A 18 3.34 -14.30 8.81
N ASP A 19 2.73 -13.14 9.09
CA ASP A 19 3.40 -11.89 9.46
C ASP A 19 2.81 -11.25 10.74
N PRO A 20 2.99 -11.87 11.91
CA PRO A 20 2.50 -11.31 13.17
C PRO A 20 3.17 -9.98 13.54
N GLY A 21 4.32 -9.67 12.93
CA GLY A 21 5.05 -8.42 13.14
C GLY A 21 4.63 -7.27 12.23
N GLY A 22 3.78 -7.49 11.23
CA GLY A 22 3.35 -6.47 10.27
C GLY A 22 4.49 -5.88 9.43
N ARG A 23 5.49 -6.69 9.07
CA ARG A 23 6.69 -6.27 8.30
C ARG A 23 6.59 -6.58 6.81
N SER A 24 5.61 -7.38 6.39
CA SER A 24 5.37 -7.78 4.99
C SER A 24 4.90 -6.62 4.11
N ARG A 25 4.43 -5.51 4.72
CA ARG A 25 3.79 -4.38 4.02
C ARG A 25 2.49 -4.76 3.30
N CYS A 26 1.94 -5.94 3.57
CA CYS A 26 0.57 -6.28 3.22
C CYS A 26 -0.40 -5.55 4.14
N VAL A 27 -1.58 -5.21 3.62
CA VAL A 27 -2.66 -4.63 4.44
C VAL A 27 -3.15 -5.64 5.47
N ARG A 28 -3.40 -5.20 6.70
CA ARG A 28 -3.93 -6.06 7.76
C ARG A 28 -5.46 -6.04 7.78
N LEU A 29 -6.03 -7.24 7.79
CA LEU A 29 -7.43 -7.47 8.17
C LEU A 29 -7.55 -7.36 9.68
N LEU A 30 -8.43 -6.48 10.14
CA LEU A 30 -8.75 -6.26 11.54
C LEU A 30 -9.98 -7.05 11.96
N ASP A 31 -10.99 -7.12 11.09
CA ASP A 31 -12.24 -7.83 11.34
C ASP A 31 -12.94 -8.16 10.01
N GLU A 32 -13.89 -9.11 10.03
CA GLU A 32 -14.81 -9.36 8.94
C GLU A 32 -16.21 -9.65 9.47
N PHE A 33 -17.25 -9.27 8.72
CA PHE A 33 -18.61 -9.62 9.08
C PHE A 33 -19.52 -9.69 7.85
N SER A 34 -20.66 -10.38 8.01
CA SER A 34 -21.70 -10.43 6.99
C SER A 34 -22.89 -9.58 7.43
N GLN A 35 -23.25 -8.58 6.64
CA GLN A 35 -24.42 -7.74 6.87
C GLN A 35 -25.63 -8.35 6.15
N HIS A 36 -26.62 -8.83 6.93
CA HIS A 36 -27.87 -9.41 6.43
C HIS A 36 -27.70 -10.49 5.33
N ASP A 37 -26.59 -11.24 5.36
CA ASP A 37 -26.19 -12.25 4.35
C ASP A 37 -26.07 -11.75 2.89
N THR A 38 -26.20 -10.44 2.66
CA THR A 38 -26.13 -9.84 1.32
C THR A 38 -24.78 -9.20 1.03
N HIS A 39 -24.09 -8.70 2.06
CA HIS A 39 -22.79 -8.06 1.94
C HIS A 39 -21.78 -8.70 2.89
N HIS A 40 -20.64 -9.09 2.34
CA HIS A 40 -19.47 -9.49 3.13
C HIS A 40 -18.54 -8.28 3.24
N CYS A 41 -18.29 -7.84 4.48
CA CYS A 41 -17.56 -6.63 4.79
C CYS A 41 -16.20 -6.97 5.39
N LEU A 42 -15.15 -6.36 4.85
CA LEU A 42 -13.79 -6.46 5.36
C LEU A 42 -13.42 -5.17 6.08
N VAL A 43 -12.93 -5.29 7.31
CA VAL A 43 -12.40 -4.17 8.09
C VAL A 43 -10.89 -4.25 8.03
N LEU A 44 -10.27 -3.30 7.33
CA LEU A 44 -8.83 -3.24 7.12
C LEU A 44 -8.20 -2.15 8.00
N GLU A 45 -6.88 -2.21 8.19
CA GLU A 45 -6.17 -1.10 8.82
C GLU A 45 -6.30 0.19 7.98
N LEU A 46 -6.41 1.31 8.68
CA LEU A 46 -6.57 2.60 8.01
C LEU A 46 -5.23 3.05 7.42
N LEU A 47 -5.19 3.12 6.09
CA LEU A 47 -4.08 3.66 5.30
C LEU A 47 -4.43 5.05 4.76
N ASP A 48 -3.46 5.70 4.15
CA ASP A 48 -3.59 7.01 3.53
C ASP A 48 -3.92 6.87 2.02
N VAL A 49 -3.74 7.94 1.24
CA VAL A 49 -4.04 7.98 -0.19
C VAL A 49 -3.36 6.87 -1.00
N SER A 50 -4.01 6.47 -2.09
CA SER A 50 -3.40 5.56 -3.06
C SER A 50 -2.22 6.23 -3.78
N LEU A 51 -1.25 5.44 -4.24
CA LEU A 51 -0.14 5.92 -5.05
C LEU A 51 -0.65 6.62 -6.33
N SER A 52 -1.78 6.15 -6.87
CA SER A 52 -2.43 6.79 -8.02
C SER A 52 -2.94 8.21 -7.72
N ASP A 53 -3.49 8.45 -6.53
CA ASP A 53 -3.99 9.77 -6.15
C ASP A 53 -2.86 10.68 -5.68
N PHE A 54 -1.86 10.11 -5.01
CA PHE A 54 -0.63 10.81 -4.66
C PHE A 54 0.07 11.38 -5.91
N ALA A 55 0.24 10.56 -6.95
CA ALA A 55 0.86 10.99 -8.20
C ALA A 55 0.05 12.08 -8.93
N LYS A 56 -1.29 12.04 -8.87
CA LYS A 56 -2.14 13.13 -9.40
C LYS A 56 -1.92 14.43 -8.63
N GLY A 57 -1.76 14.35 -7.31
CA GLY A 57 -1.43 15.48 -6.44
C GLY A 57 -0.11 16.17 -6.81
N CYS A 58 0.82 15.47 -7.47
CA CYS A 58 2.06 16.04 -8.02
C CYS A 58 1.87 16.83 -9.34
N GLY A 59 0.63 17.15 -9.73
CA GLY A 59 0.34 18.01 -10.89
C GLY A 59 0.77 17.41 -12.24
N GLY A 60 0.88 16.09 -12.33
CA GLY A 60 1.35 15.41 -13.54
C GLY A 60 2.86 15.49 -13.80
N HIS A 61 3.62 16.07 -12.87
CA HIS A 61 5.08 16.17 -12.98
C HIS A 61 5.83 14.87 -12.64
N GLY A 62 5.10 13.83 -12.25
CA GLY A 62 5.66 12.54 -11.82
C GLY A 62 6.26 12.60 -10.42
N LEU A 63 6.89 11.50 -10.02
CA LEU A 63 7.58 11.34 -8.74
C LEU A 63 9.08 11.53 -8.93
N LEU A 64 9.80 11.87 -7.85
CA LEU A 64 11.26 11.86 -7.89
C LEU A 64 11.74 10.42 -8.06
N VAL A 65 12.82 10.21 -8.81
CA VAL A 65 13.41 8.88 -9.03
C VAL A 65 13.72 8.19 -7.70
N GLN A 66 14.20 8.94 -6.71
CA GLN A 66 14.46 8.43 -5.38
C GLN A 66 13.20 7.87 -4.70
N ASP A 67 12.06 8.56 -4.83
CA ASP A 67 10.77 8.09 -4.29
C ASP A 67 10.32 6.83 -5.03
N VAL A 68 10.46 6.80 -6.36
CA VAL A 68 10.15 5.61 -7.18
C VAL A 68 10.98 4.41 -6.76
N CYS A 69 12.29 4.59 -6.57
CA CYS A 69 13.18 3.52 -6.09
C CYS A 69 12.77 3.04 -4.69
N CYS A 70 12.41 3.96 -3.79
CA CYS A 70 11.96 3.58 -2.46
C CYS A 70 10.65 2.79 -2.54
N ILE A 71 9.64 3.28 -3.26
CA ILE A 71 8.35 2.58 -3.47
C ILE A 71 8.56 1.21 -4.10
N ALA A 72 9.40 1.11 -5.14
CA ALA A 72 9.68 -0.15 -5.83
C ALA A 72 10.31 -1.18 -4.89
N ARG A 73 11.27 -0.78 -4.05
CA ARG A 73 11.87 -1.67 -3.05
C ARG A 73 10.83 -2.20 -2.08
N GLN A 74 10.00 -1.32 -1.52
CA GLN A 74 8.94 -1.71 -0.58
C GLN A 74 7.93 -2.65 -1.23
N LEU A 75 7.55 -2.38 -2.49
CA LEU A 75 6.65 -3.21 -3.25
C LEU A 75 7.24 -4.60 -3.51
N LEU A 76 8.53 -4.68 -3.86
CA LEU A 76 9.22 -5.95 -4.08
C LEU A 76 9.35 -6.77 -2.81
N GLU A 77 9.53 -6.15 -1.64
CA GLU A 77 9.50 -6.84 -0.34
C GLU A 77 8.13 -7.48 -0.08
N CYS A 78 7.04 -6.76 -0.33
CA CYS A 78 5.67 -7.26 -0.22
C CYS A 78 5.39 -8.41 -1.19
N VAL A 79 5.73 -8.23 -2.47
CA VAL A 79 5.55 -9.27 -3.50
C VAL A 79 6.40 -10.49 -3.18
N GLY A 80 7.64 -10.31 -2.73
CA GLY A 80 8.52 -11.39 -2.30
C GLY A 80 7.92 -12.22 -1.16
N PHE A 81 7.30 -11.55 -0.17
CA PHE A 81 6.58 -12.23 0.91
C PHE A 81 5.39 -13.03 0.41
N ILE A 82 4.51 -12.44 -0.41
CA ILE A 82 3.33 -13.11 -0.97
C ILE A 82 3.75 -14.33 -1.81
N HIS A 83 4.79 -14.19 -2.63
CA HIS A 83 5.31 -15.29 -3.45
C HIS A 83 5.94 -16.41 -2.61
N ALA A 84 6.59 -16.10 -1.49
CA ALA A 84 7.13 -17.11 -0.57
C ALA A 84 6.02 -17.99 0.05
N LEU A 85 4.78 -17.50 0.10
CA LEU A 85 3.60 -18.25 0.53
C LEU A 85 2.89 -18.99 -0.63
N GLY A 86 3.43 -18.92 -1.85
CA GLY A 86 2.83 -19.53 -3.04
C GLY A 86 1.62 -18.77 -3.59
N LEU A 87 1.42 -17.52 -3.17
CA LEU A 87 0.30 -16.68 -3.57
C LEU A 87 0.71 -15.73 -4.71
N VAL A 88 -0.27 -15.27 -5.48
CA VAL A 88 -0.09 -14.24 -6.53
C VAL A 88 -1.20 -13.20 -6.34
N HIS A 89 -0.85 -11.91 -6.29
CA HIS A 89 -1.83 -10.84 -6.08
C HIS A 89 -2.83 -10.70 -7.26
N THR A 90 -2.39 -11.00 -8.49
CA THR A 90 -3.16 -10.91 -9.77
C THR A 90 -3.62 -9.52 -10.23
N ASP A 91 -3.85 -8.56 -9.33
CA ASP A 91 -4.31 -7.20 -9.67
C ASP A 91 -3.37 -6.09 -9.13
N LEU A 92 -2.07 -6.19 -9.38
CA LEU A 92 -1.11 -5.21 -8.88
C LEU A 92 -1.11 -3.92 -9.74
N LYS A 93 -1.54 -2.80 -9.16
CA LYS A 93 -1.62 -1.48 -9.80
C LYS A 93 -1.51 -0.34 -8.78
N CYS A 94 -1.19 0.87 -9.24
CA CYS A 94 -0.99 2.03 -8.35
C CYS A 94 -2.21 2.40 -7.48
N ARG A 95 -3.42 1.97 -7.84
CA ARG A 95 -4.62 2.15 -7.01
C ARG A 95 -4.66 1.22 -5.79
N ASN A 96 -3.99 0.06 -5.88
CA ASN A 96 -3.94 -0.95 -4.82
C ASN A 96 -2.65 -0.83 -3.97
N VAL A 97 -1.86 0.22 -4.18
CA VAL A 97 -0.69 0.56 -3.36
C VAL A 97 -1.03 1.80 -2.56
N MET A 98 -1.08 1.67 -1.24
CA MET A 98 -1.53 2.72 -0.33
C MET A 98 -0.35 3.25 0.48
N LEU A 99 -0.32 4.55 0.76
CA LEU A 99 0.66 5.13 1.67
C LEU A 99 0.29 4.85 3.13
N ARG A 100 1.28 4.67 4.01
CA ARG A 100 1.03 4.53 5.45
C ARG A 100 0.79 5.92 6.06
N GLN A 101 -0.12 6.02 7.02
CA GLN A 101 -0.41 7.27 7.72
C GLN A 101 0.87 7.90 8.30
N GLY A 102 1.24 9.07 7.78
CA GLY A 102 2.45 9.77 8.17
C GLY A 102 2.99 10.72 7.10
N ASN A 103 2.57 11.98 7.15
CA ASN A 103 3.28 13.16 6.60
C ASN A 103 3.80 13.08 5.16
N ALA A 104 3.18 12.28 4.28
CA ALA A 104 3.46 12.29 2.85
C ALA A 104 2.98 13.61 2.23
N VAL A 105 3.76 14.68 2.40
CA VAL A 105 3.54 15.95 1.71
C VAL A 105 4.33 15.87 0.41
N PRO A 106 3.71 16.08 -0.76
CA PRO A 106 4.45 16.26 -2.00
C PRO A 106 5.52 17.32 -1.79
N ALA A 107 6.80 16.95 -1.93
CA ALA A 107 7.86 17.94 -1.87
C ALA A 107 7.60 18.97 -2.99
N PRO A 108 7.59 20.28 -2.70
CA PRO A 108 7.49 21.29 -3.74
C PRO A 108 8.66 21.08 -4.69
N LEU A 109 8.37 20.71 -5.94
CA LEU A 109 9.40 20.43 -6.94
C LEU A 109 10.27 21.67 -7.15
N PRO A 110 11.57 21.65 -6.81
CA PRO A 110 12.50 22.69 -7.23
C PRO A 110 13.32 22.07 -8.36
N ARG A 111 13.05 22.43 -9.61
CA ARG A 111 14.06 22.18 -10.65
C ARG A 111 15.23 23.16 -10.59
N ALA A 112 15.24 24.14 -9.68
CA ALA A 112 16.42 24.98 -9.40
C ALA A 112 16.32 25.69 -8.03
N GLY A 113 17.31 25.48 -7.14
CA GLY A 113 17.52 26.32 -5.95
C GLY A 113 18.20 25.60 -4.77
N PRO A 114 19.25 26.16 -4.14
CA PRO A 114 20.06 25.47 -3.12
C PRO A 114 19.44 25.44 -1.70
N ALA A 115 18.11 25.56 -1.56
CA ALA A 115 17.47 25.67 -0.23
C ALA A 115 16.05 25.10 -0.14
N ALA A 116 15.71 24.04 -0.89
CA ALA A 116 14.41 23.39 -0.75
C ALA A 116 14.45 22.33 0.37
N GLN A 117 13.81 22.65 1.50
CA GLN A 117 13.66 21.78 2.66
C GLN A 117 13.21 20.37 2.28
N THR A 118 14.11 19.41 2.46
CA THR A 118 13.87 17.97 2.44
C THR A 118 12.78 17.60 3.44
N ARG A 119 11.56 17.35 2.96
CA ARG A 119 10.66 16.40 3.60
C ARG A 119 10.69 15.12 2.77
N ARG A 120 11.32 14.11 3.35
CA ARG A 120 11.45 12.76 2.78
C ARG A 120 10.06 12.14 2.69
N LEU A 121 9.66 11.74 1.50
CA LEU A 121 8.68 10.66 1.41
C LEU A 121 9.39 9.37 1.79
N LEU A 122 8.76 8.67 2.73
CA LEU A 122 9.04 7.30 3.10
C LEU A 122 10.44 7.13 3.71
N HIS A 123 10.49 6.87 5.02
CA HIS A 123 11.66 6.25 5.63
C HIS A 123 11.94 4.95 4.87
N CYS A 124 12.91 5.00 3.95
CA CYS A 124 13.60 3.82 3.49
C CYS A 124 14.59 3.47 4.60
N GLU A 125 14.17 2.63 5.56
CA GLU A 125 15.12 1.84 6.37
C GLU A 125 15.78 0.79 5.49
#